data_AF-A0A8X6SRR5-F1
#
_entry.id   AF-A0A8X6SRR5-F1
#
_cell.length_a   1.000
_cell.length_b   1.000
_cell.length_c   1.000
_cell.angle_alpha   90.00
_cell.angle_beta   90.00
_cell.angle_gamma   90.00
#
_symmetry.space_group_name_H-M   'P 1'
#
loop_
_entity.id
_entity.type
_entity.pdbx_description
1 polymer ?
#
loop_
_entity_poly.entity_id
_entity_poly.type
_entity_poly.pdbx_seq_one_letter_code
_entity_poly.pdbx_strand_id
1 'polypeptide(L)'
;MPVDVENIVMKVFAELSCSAKKREDLKECFDFFESEYREVIRHVPTRWISLFNALDRMLSSWGPLKRYFIERGSDNCPTAL
;
A
#
# COMPACT_ATOMS: atom_id res chain seq x y z
N MET A 1 -9.34 20.55 -0.28
CA MET A 1 -9.60 19.65 0.86
C MET A 1 -8.27 19.13 1.38
N PRO A 2 -8.10 18.96 2.70
CA PRO A 2 -6.94 18.27 3.24
C PRO A 2 -6.93 16.81 2.75
N VAL A 3 -5.73 16.28 2.50
CA VAL A 3 -5.53 14.88 2.12
C VAL A 3 -5.79 14.01 3.34
N ASP A 4 -6.73 13.07 3.24
CA ASP A 4 -7.02 12.10 4.29
C ASP A 4 -6.01 10.94 4.22
N VAL A 5 -4.91 11.10 4.95
CA VAL A 5 -3.80 10.15 4.97
C VAL A 5 -4.20 8.81 5.58
N GLU A 6 -5.07 8.82 6.60
CA GLU A 6 -5.54 7.59 7.25
C GLU A 6 -6.34 6.74 6.26
N ASN A 7 -7.26 7.37 5.51
CA ASN A 7 -8.04 6.69 4.48
C ASN A 7 -7.16 6.14 3.35
N ILE A 8 -6.12 6.86 2.95
CA ILE A 8 -5.14 6.37 1.96
C ILE A 8 -4.46 5.10 2.46
N VAL A 9 -3.93 5.13 3.69
CA VAL A 9 -3.26 3.97 4.30
C VAL A 9 -4.19 2.77 4.36
N MET A 10 -5.44 2.98 4.78
CA MET A 10 -6.45 1.92 4.87
C MET A 10 -6.81 1.34 3.51
N LYS A 11 -6.98 2.17 2.47
CA LYS A 11 -7.30 1.72 1.11
C LYS A 11 -6.16 0.94 0.46
N VAL A 12 -4.90 1.37 0.65
CA VAL A 12 -3.74 0.62 0.15
C VAL A 12 -3.62 -0.74 0.84
N PHE A 13 -3.82 -0.80 2.16
CA PHE A 13 -3.85 -2.07 2.87
C PHE A 13 -4.98 -2.98 2.35
N ALA A 14 -6.20 -2.47 2.22
CA ALA A 14 -7.36 -3.23 1.77
C ALA A 14 -7.20 -3.80 0.36
N GLU A 15 -6.55 -3.05 -0.54
CA GLU A 15 -6.25 -3.50 -1.91
C GLU A 15 -5.42 -4.79 -1.91
N LEU A 16 -4.42 -4.87 -1.03
CA LEU A 16 -3.44 -5.95 -0.99
C LEU A 16 -3.85 -7.11 -0.06
N SER A 17 -4.58 -6.83 1.02
CA SER A 17 -4.89 -7.84 2.05
C SER A 17 -5.73 -9.00 1.53
N CYS A 18 -6.60 -8.75 0.54
CA CYS A 18 -7.61 -9.71 0.09
C CYS A 18 -7.20 -10.58 -1.10
N SER A 19 -6.02 -10.36 -1.69
CA SER A 19 -5.59 -11.09 -2.89
C SER A 19 -4.13 -11.52 -2.83
N ALA A 20 -3.92 -12.84 -2.87
CA ALA A 20 -2.58 -13.41 -3.02
C ALA A 20 -1.92 -12.98 -4.33
N LYS A 21 -2.70 -12.92 -5.42
CA LYS A 21 -2.22 -12.46 -6.73
C LYS A 21 -1.67 -11.03 -6.66
N LYS A 22 -2.43 -10.09 -6.08
CA LYS A 22 -1.99 -8.69 -5.94
C LYS A 22 -0.72 -8.54 -5.09
N ARG A 23 -0.57 -9.38 -4.07
CA ARG A 23 0.67 -9.42 -3.27
C ARG A 23 1.85 -9.95 -4.08
N GLU A 24 1.63 -10.93 -4.95
CA GLU A 24 2.68 -11.44 -5.84
C GLU A 24 3.07 -10.39 -6.89
N ASP A 25 2.10 -9.75 -7.54
CA ASP A 25 2.34 -8.64 -8.48
C ASP A 25 3.15 -7.51 -7.80
N LEU A 26 2.87 -7.21 -6.52
CA LEU A 26 3.65 -6.24 -5.76
C LEU A 26 5.07 -6.73 -5.46
N LYS A 27 5.28 -8.02 -5.16
CA LYS A 27 6.64 -8.57 -4.97
C LYS A 27 7.49 -8.46 -6.23
N GLU A 28 6.91 -8.73 -7.40
CA GLU A 28 7.60 -8.51 -8.69
C GLU A 28 8.06 -7.06 -8.84
N CYS A 29 7.27 -6.10 -8.34
CA CYS A 29 7.70 -4.70 -8.26
C CYS A 29 8.89 -4.52 -7.31
N PHE A 30 8.88 -5.15 -6.12
CA PHE A 30 10.02 -5.08 -5.19
C PHE A 30 11.30 -5.66 -5.79
N ASP A 31 11.20 -6.79 -6.49
CA ASP A 31 12.32 -7.42 -7.20
C ASP A 31 12.90 -6.49 -8.28
N PHE A 32 12.03 -5.79 -9.02
CA PHE A 32 12.46 -4.77 -10.00
C PHE A 32 13.26 -3.62 -9.35
N PHE A 33 12.92 -3.24 -8.12
CA PHE A 33 13.64 -2.21 -7.35
C PHE A 33 14.83 -2.78 -6.54
N GLU A 34 15.17 -4.06 -6.73
CA GLU A 34 16.21 -4.78 -5.96
C GLU A 34 16.04 -4.58 -4.44
N SER A 35 14.79 -4.51 -4.00
CA SER A 35 14.42 -4.15 -2.63
C SER A 35 13.78 -5.34 -1.92
N GLU A 36 14.09 -5.53 -0.65
CA GLU A 36 13.45 -6.58 0.15
C GLU A 36 11.94 -6.35 0.27
N TYR A 37 11.15 -7.38 -0.04
CA TYR A 37 9.70 -7.31 0.11
C TYR A 37 9.30 -7.02 1.55
N ARG A 38 8.48 -5.99 1.73
CA ARG A 38 7.91 -5.60 3.02
C ARG A 38 6.40 -5.48 2.91
N GLU A 39 5.69 -6.34 3.63
CA GLU A 39 4.23 -6.33 3.66
C GLU A 39 3.69 -4.98 4.17
N VAL A 40 2.58 -4.53 3.58
CA VAL A 40 1.89 -3.30 4.01
C VAL A 40 1.17 -3.58 5.34
N ILE A 41 1.31 -2.66 6.29
CA ILE A 41 0.78 -2.81 7.64
C ILE A 41 -0.61 -2.17 7.73
N ARG A 42 -1.54 -2.86 8.39
CA ARG A 42 -2.86 -2.32 8.70
C ARG A 42 -2.78 -1.26 9.81
N HIS A 43 -3.38 -0.10 9.58
CA HIS A 43 -3.68 0.85 10.66
C HIS A 43 -4.87 0.36 11.53
N VAL A 44 -4.75 0.49 12.85
CA VAL A 44 -5.82 0.16 13.81
C VAL A 44 -6.04 1.37 14.72
N PRO A 45 -7.22 2.04 14.67
CA PRO A 45 -7.45 3.31 15.38
C PRO A 45 -7.21 3.25 16.89
N THR A 46 -7.48 2.10 17.52
CA THR A 46 -7.32 1.90 18.97
C THR A 46 -5.87 1.63 19.39
N ARG A 47 -4.95 1.41 18.44
CA ARG A 47 -3.54 1.14 18.71
C ARG A 47 -2.71 2.40 18.45
N TRP A 48 -2.12 2.93 19.52
CA TRP A 48 -1.25 4.11 19.45
C TRP A 48 -0.12 3.89 18.45
N ILE A 49 0.22 4.94 17.68
CA ILE A 49 1.33 4.95 16.69
C ILE A 49 1.10 4.02 15.48
N SER A 50 -0.01 3.26 15.43
CA SER A 50 -0.24 2.34 14.32
C SER A 50 -0.35 3.04 12.95
N LEU A 51 -0.89 4.27 12.91
CA LEU A 51 -0.94 5.06 11.67
C LEU A 51 0.46 5.45 11.22
N PHE A 52 1.30 5.92 12.14
CA PHE A 52 2.68 6.27 11.85
C PHE A 52 3.45 5.06 11.31
N ASN A 53 3.36 3.90 11.96
CA ASN A 53 4.06 2.69 11.51
C ASN A 53 3.58 2.22 10.12
N ALA A 54 2.28 2.32 9.85
CA ALA A 54 1.73 1.98 8.54
C ALA A 54 2.17 2.97 7.45
N LEU A 55 2.18 4.26 7.76
CA LEU A 55 2.64 5.30 6.85
C LEU A 55 4.15 5.19 6.58
N ASP A 56 4.96 5.00 7.62
CA ASP A 56 6.41 4.80 7.51
C ASP A 56 6.75 3.58 6.65
N ARG A 57 5.99 2.48 6.80
CA ARG A 57 6.08 1.31 5.92
C ARG A 57 5.76 1.66 4.47
N MET A 58 4.69 2.41 4.21
CA MET A 58 4.32 2.81 2.85
C MET A 58 5.35 3.73 2.21
N LEU A 59 5.90 4.68 2.96
CA LEU A 59 6.91 5.62 2.48
C LEU A 59 8.24 4.90 2.21
N SER A 60 8.63 3.96 3.07
CA SER A 60 9.81 3.12 2.87
C SER A 60 9.69 2.22 1.63
N SER A 61 8.46 1.81 1.28
CA SER A 61 8.14 0.97 0.12
C SER A 61 7.56 1.76 -1.06
N TRP A 62 7.78 3.09 -1.10
CA TRP A 62 7.05 3.97 -2.03
C TRP A 62 7.31 3.66 -3.51
N GLY A 63 8.54 3.33 -3.88
CA GLY A 63 8.91 2.98 -5.27
C GLY A 63 8.10 1.80 -5.80
N PRO A 64 8.21 0.61 -5.18
CA PRO A 64 7.43 -0.57 -5.55
C PRO A 64 5.92 -0.34 -5.51
N LEU A 65 5.40 0.30 -4.47
CA LEU A 65 3.96 0.59 -4.34
C LEU A 65 3.47 1.50 -5.46
N LYS A 66 4.20 2.58 -5.76
CA LYS A 66 3.85 3.50 -6.84
C LYS A 66 3.83 2.78 -8.18
N ARG A 67 4.83 1.95 -8.47
CA ARG A 67 4.89 1.15 -9.70
C ARG A 67 3.70 0.21 -9.83
N TYR A 68 3.39 -0.54 -8.78
CA TYR A 68 2.24 -1.44 -8.72
C TYR A 68 0.93 -0.74 -9.09
N PHE A 69 0.65 0.42 -8.49
CA PHE A 69 -0.58 1.18 -8.78
C PHE A 69 -0.59 1.78 -10.19
N ILE A 70 0.57 2.16 -10.74
CA ILE A 70 0.68 2.62 -12.14
C ILE A 70 0.39 1.47 -13.11
N GLU A 71 0.97 0.28 -12.88
CA GLU A 71 0.76 -0.90 -13.73
C GLU A 71 -0.67 -1.42 -13.66
N ARG A 72 -1.34 -1.28 -12.51
CA ARG A 72 -2.77 -1.60 -12.37
C ARG A 72 -3.66 -0.67 -13.19
N GLY A 73 -3.32 0.61 -13.29
CA GLY A 73 -4.17 1.63 -13.91
C GLY A 73 -5.42 1.96 -13.09
N SER A 74 -6.06 3.09 -13.44
CA SER A 74 -7.24 3.61 -12.71
C SER A 74 -8.43 2.66 -12.72
N ASP A 75 -8.63 1.94 -13.81
CA ASP A 75 -9.84 1.14 -14.04
C ASP A 75 -9.89 -0.14 -13.20
N ASN A 76 -8.72 -0.57 -12.69
CA ASN A 76 -8.59 -1.79 -11.89
C ASN A 76 -8.41 -1.51 -10.39
N CYS A 77 -8.46 -0.25 -9.96
CA CYS A 77 -8.31 0.12 -8.56
C CYS A 77 -9.63 0.67 -8.02
N PRO A 78 -10.12 0.21 -6.85
CA PRO A 78 -11.34 0.77 -6.28
C PRO A 78 -11.16 2.27 -6.03
N THR A 79 -12.04 3.09 -6.60
CA THR A 79 -11.98 4.54 -6.44
C THR A 79 -12.13 4.90 -4.97
N ALA A 80 -11.23 5.74 -4.48
CA ALA A 80 -11.32 6.32 -3.17
C ALA A 80 -12.50 7.31 -3.13
N LEU A 81 -13.72 6.84 -2.83
CA LEU A 81 -14.83 7.69 -2.39
C LEU A 81 -14.47 8.40 -1.08
#